data_AF-A0A920G3R1-F1
#
_entry.id   AF-A0A920G3R1-F1
#
_cell.length_a   1.000
_cell.length_b   1.000
_cell.length_c   1.000
_cell.angle_alpha   90.00
_cell.angle_beta   90.00
_cell.angle_gamma   90.00
#
_symmetry.space_group_name_H-M   'P 1'
#
loop_
_entity.id
_entity.type
_entity.pdbx_description
1 polymer ?
#
loop_
_entity_poly.entity_id
_entity_poly.type
_entity_poly.pdbx_seq_one_letter_code
_entity_poly.pdbx_strand_id
1 'polypeptide(L)' 'MKEAFALKDKLVFMDIHIDPDEHVYPMMVAPNGAMKDMWLSKTERT' A
#
# COMPACT_ATOMS: atom_id res chain seq x y z
N MET A 1 12.33 -5.72 -12.70
CA MET A 1 11.38 -4.63 -13.08
C MET A 1 11.77 -3.88 -14.35
N LYS A 2 12.98 -3.29 -14.45
CA LYS A 2 13.37 -2.46 -15.63
C LYS A 2 13.17 -3.19 -16.97
N GLU A 3 13.55 -4.46 -17.05
CA GLU A 3 13.41 -5.27 -18.26
C GLU A 3 11.93 -5.56 -18.59
N ALA A 4 11.12 -5.93 -17.59
CA ALA A 4 9.68 -6.14 -17.76
C ALA A 4 8.96 -4.88 -18.27
N PHE A 5 9.33 -3.69 -17.76
CA PHE A 5 8.76 -2.41 -18.21
C PHE A 5 9.31 -1.92 -19.57
N ALA A 6 10.45 -2.45 -20.03
CA ALA A 6 11.00 -2.10 -21.33
C ALA A 6 10.24 -2.79 -22.48
N LEU A 7 9.55 -3.90 -22.22
CA LEU A 7 8.78 -4.68 -23.20
C LEU A 7 7.38 -4.08 -23.41
N LYS A 8 7.30 -2.95 -24.15
CA LYS A 8 6.04 -2.22 -24.39
C LYS A 8 5.09 -2.92 -25.37
N ASP A 9 5.61 -3.79 -26.23
CA ASP A 9 4.85 -4.40 -27.34
C ASP A 9 4.55 -5.89 -27.10
N LYS A 10 4.72 -6.39 -25.87
CA LYS A 10 4.51 -7.80 -25.52
C LYS A 10 3.63 -7.93 -24.28
N LEU A 11 2.87 -9.02 -24.22
CA LEU A 11 2.17 -9.42 -23.01
C LEU A 11 3.20 -9.95 -22.00
N VAL A 12 3.30 -9.30 -20.84
CA VAL A 12 4.20 -9.69 -19.77
C VAL A 12 3.39 -10.03 -18.54
N PHE A 13 3.60 -11.23 -17.99
CA PHE A 13 3.06 -11.63 -16.69
C PHE A 13 4.10 -11.34 -15.62
N MET A 14 3.66 -10.70 -14.53
CA MET A 14 4.53 -10.35 -13.41
C MET A 14 3.85 -10.82 -12.13
N ASP A 15 4.46 -11.80 -11.47
CA ASP A 15 4.07 -12.23 -10.13
C ASP A 15 4.86 -11.41 -9.11
N ILE A 16 4.16 -10.75 -8.19
CA ILE A 16 4.75 -9.83 -7.23
C ILE A 16 4.45 -10.36 -5.84
N HIS A 17 5.51 -10.78 -5.14
CA HIS A 17 5.40 -11.17 -3.75
C HIS A 17 5.29 -9.90 -2.88
N ILE A 18 4.17 -9.77 -2.18
CA ILE A 18 3.90 -8.69 -1.24
C ILE A 18 3.82 -9.23 0.19
N ASP A 19 4.13 -8.37 1.15
CA ASP A 19 3.90 -8.65 2.57
C ASP A 19 2.38 -8.53 2.87
N PRO A 20 1.71 -9.61 3.33
CA PRO A 20 0.29 -9.57 3.65
C PRO A 20 -0.04 -8.75 4.91
N ASP A 21 0.94 -8.49 5.78
CA ASP A 21 0.73 -7.78 7.04
C ASP A 21 0.89 -6.26 6.90
N GLU A 22 1.28 -5.77 5.72
CA GLU A 22 1.45 -4.35 5.47
C GLU A 22 0.09 -3.67 5.18
N HIS A 23 -0.20 -2.60 5.94
CA HIS A 23 -1.48 -1.90 5.90
C HIS A 23 -1.37 -0.61 5.08
N VAL A 24 -2.48 -0.17 4.48
CA VAL A 24 -2.56 1.11 3.77
C VAL A 24 -2.80 2.24 4.75
N TYR A 25 -1.94 3.27 4.71
CA TYR A 25 -2.05 4.49 5.51
C TYR A 25 -2.22 5.73 4.60
N PRO A 26 -2.90 6.81 5.05
CA PRO A 26 -3.52 6.96 6.36
C PRO A 26 -4.79 6.13 6.53
N MET A 27 -4.97 5.56 7.73
CA MET A 27 -6.11 4.71 8.07
C MET A 27 -6.96 5.34 9.18
N MET A 28 -8.27 5.46 8.93
CA MET A 28 -9.24 5.89 9.94
C MET A 28 -9.49 4.77 10.96
N VAL A 29 -9.48 5.12 12.25
CA VAL A 29 -9.78 4.18 13.34
C VAL A 29 -11.29 3.98 13.46
N ALA A 30 -11.80 2.83 13.03
CA ALA A 30 -13.20 2.45 13.20
C ALA A 30 -13.46 1.80 14.58
N PRO A 31 -14.68 1.88 15.15
CA PRO A 31 -15.88 2.57 14.64
C PRO A 31 -16.03 4.03 15.13
N ASN A 32 -15.24 4.46 16.13
CA ASN A 32 -15.44 5.72 16.86
C ASN A 32 -14.27 6.72 16.73
N GLY A 33 -13.32 6.51 15.82
CA GLY A 33 -12.18 7.42 15.66
C GLY A 33 -12.61 8.74 15.04
N ALA A 34 -12.17 9.85 15.65
CA ALA A 34 -12.32 11.17 15.05
C ALA A 34 -11.22 11.39 13.98
N MET A 35 -11.32 12.46 13.19
CA MET A 35 -10.28 12.83 12.19
C MET A 35 -8.87 12.95 12.77
N LYS A 36 -8.73 13.26 14.06
CA LYS A 36 -7.45 13.23 14.76
C LYS A 36 -6.94 11.80 14.97
N ASP A 37 -7.79 10.83 15.24
CA ASP A 37 -7.36 9.47 15.59
C ASP A 37 -6.87 8.64 14.39
N MET A 38 -6.49 9.26 13.28
CA MET A 38 -5.96 8.56 12.11
C MET A 38 -4.56 8.02 12.38
N TRP A 39 -4.31 6.82 11.87
CA TRP A 39 -2.96 6.34 11.66
C TRP A 39 -2.43 7.03 10.40
N LEU A 40 -1.39 7.85 10.52
CA LEU A 40 -0.74 8.50 9.38
C LEU A 40 0.34 7.62 8.76
N SER A 41 0.96 6.77 9.58
CA SER A 41 1.92 5.75 9.17
C SER A 41 1.89 4.59 10.16
N LYS A 42 2.73 3.57 9.93
CA LYS A 42 2.92 2.44 10.85
C LYS A 42 3.33 2.87 12.27
N THR A 43 3.94 4.05 12.40
CA THR A 43 4.46 4.57 13.69
C THR A 43 3.81 5.87 14.16
N GLU A 44 3.13 6.59 13.29
CA GLU A 44 2.60 7.94 13.57
C GLU A 44 1.07 7.95 13.62
N ARG A 45 0.53 8.64 14.63
CA ARG A 45 -0.90 8.83 14.87
C ARG A 45 -1.16 10.30 15.20
N THR A 46 -2.30 10.84 14.77
CA THR A 46 -2.72 12.23 15.08
C THR A 46 -3.64 12.32 16.32
#